data_AF-A0A4U9VR11-F1
#
_entry.id   AF-A0A4U9VR11-F1
#
_cell.length_a   1.000
_cell.length_b   1.000
_cell.length_c   1.000
_cell.angle_alpha   90.00
_cell.angle_beta   90.00
_cell.angle_gamma   90.00
#
_symmetry.space_group_name_H-M   'P 1'
#
loop_
_entity.id
_entity.type
_entity.pdbx_description
1 polymer ?
#
loop_
_entity_poly.entity_id
_entity_poly.type
_entity_poly.pdbx_seq_one_letter_code
_entity_poly.pdbx_strand_id
1 'polypeptide(L)'
;MKSAGSVVFSNLPMLFAIGVAMGMATKEKQVAAISGAVGFFAMHATINAMLQLNGLLAPGALPNGSLGMSVGINSLQMGVFGGVLVGLGVAALHNRFYRIELPATFSFFGGTRFVPIVTALTYVGVGILMFYIWPTIQDGIMHLGGLVNRAGYAGTFIYGFIERALIPFGLHHVFYMPFWQPDWAAPKLLTGSQSLARRTSSLPNWPARTPRSFR
;
A
#
# COMPACT_ATOMS: atom_id res chain seq x y z
N MET A 1 24.06 -3.37 -5.07
CA MET A 1 23.06 -4.23 -5.75
C MET A 1 21.71 -4.31 -5.01
N LYS A 2 21.68 -4.41 -3.66
CA LYS A 2 20.42 -4.41 -2.86
C LYS A 2 19.48 -3.22 -3.14
N SER A 3 20.03 -2.01 -3.31
CA SER A 3 19.25 -0.79 -3.58
C SER A 3 18.53 -0.79 -4.94
N ALA A 4 19.14 -1.38 -5.96
CA ALA A 4 18.51 -1.46 -7.29
C ALA A 4 17.30 -2.40 -7.27
N GLY A 5 17.41 -3.53 -6.57
CA GLY A 5 16.28 -4.49 -6.42
C GLY A 5 15.12 -3.90 -5.63
N SER A 6 15.40 -3.17 -4.54
CA SER A 6 14.34 -2.59 -3.71
C SER A 6 13.43 -1.62 -4.46
N VAL A 7 13.96 -0.88 -5.45
CA VAL A 7 13.15 0.04 -6.26
C VAL A 7 12.06 -0.70 -7.04
N VAL A 8 12.37 -1.89 -7.58
CA VAL A 8 11.40 -2.70 -8.33
C VAL A 8 10.32 -3.23 -7.39
N PHE A 9 10.70 -3.76 -6.23
CA PHE A 9 9.75 -4.27 -5.24
C PHE A 9 8.85 -3.18 -4.65
N SER A 10 9.39 -1.99 -4.41
CA SER A 10 8.60 -0.84 -3.93
C SER A 10 7.54 -0.37 -4.95
N ASN A 11 7.75 -0.63 -6.24
CA ASN A 11 6.81 -0.27 -7.32
C ASN A 11 6.07 -1.48 -7.91
N LEU A 12 6.18 -2.65 -7.28
CA LEU A 12 5.55 -3.89 -7.73
C LEU A 12 4.02 -3.77 -7.90
N PRO A 13 3.27 -3.05 -7.03
CA PRO A 13 1.85 -2.80 -7.26
C PRO A 13 1.55 -2.10 -8.59
N MET A 14 2.36 -1.11 -8.97
CA MET A 14 2.21 -0.40 -10.25
C MET A 14 2.50 -1.34 -11.43
N LEU A 15 3.55 -2.17 -11.32
CA LEU A 15 3.87 -3.17 -12.34
C LEU A 15 2.75 -4.19 -12.52
N PHE A 16 2.10 -4.61 -11.43
CA PHE A 16 0.92 -5.47 -11.49
C PHE A 16 -0.27 -4.78 -12.16
N ALA A 17 -0.53 -3.50 -11.87
CA ALA A 17 -1.60 -2.76 -12.55
C ALA A 17 -1.42 -2.74 -14.07
N ILE A 18 -0.19 -2.46 -14.53
CA ILE A 18 0.17 -2.44 -15.95
C ILE A 18 0.08 -3.84 -16.55
N GLY A 19 0.69 -4.83 -15.90
CA GLY A 19 0.76 -6.21 -16.39
C GLY A 19 -0.60 -6.88 -16.49
N VAL A 20 -1.46 -6.72 -15.47
CA VAL A 20 -2.82 -7.27 -15.47
C VAL A 20 -3.69 -6.56 -16.52
N ALA A 21 -3.60 -5.23 -16.63
CA ALA A 21 -4.34 -4.49 -17.66
C ALA A 21 -3.95 -4.94 -19.08
N MET A 22 -2.64 -5.10 -19.34
CA MET A 22 -2.13 -5.56 -20.62
C MET A 22 -2.50 -7.02 -20.90
N GLY A 23 -2.42 -7.90 -19.89
CA GLY A 23 -2.70 -9.33 -20.01
C GLY A 23 -4.16 -9.64 -20.31
N MET A 24 -5.08 -8.87 -19.72
CA MET A 24 -6.53 -9.04 -19.87
C MET A 24 -7.15 -8.24 -21.02
N ALA A 25 -6.37 -7.37 -21.67
CA ALA A 25 -6.82 -6.62 -22.83
C ALA A 25 -6.83 -7.49 -24.10
N THR A 26 -7.95 -7.46 -24.82
CA THR A 26 -8.16 -8.27 -26.03
C THR A 26 -7.49 -7.65 -27.28
N LYS A 27 -7.52 -6.32 -27.39
CA LYS A 27 -6.94 -5.52 -28.48
C LYS A 27 -6.17 -4.35 -27.88
N GLU A 28 -5.32 -3.70 -28.67
CA GLU A 28 -4.66 -2.44 -28.28
C GLU A 28 -4.00 -2.49 -26.89
N LYS A 29 -3.30 -3.60 -26.62
CA LYS A 29 -2.74 -3.95 -25.30
C LYS A 29 -1.82 -2.87 -24.73
N GLN A 30 -1.16 -2.11 -25.61
CA GLN A 30 -0.30 -0.98 -25.25
C GLN A 30 -1.10 0.14 -24.59
N VAL A 31 -2.30 0.42 -25.11
CA VAL A 31 -3.19 1.45 -24.59
C VAL A 31 -3.79 1.02 -23.25
N ALA A 32 -4.15 -0.26 -23.12
CA ALA A 32 -4.57 -0.83 -21.83
C ALA A 32 -3.47 -0.74 -20.77
N ALA A 33 -2.22 -1.03 -21.12
CA ALA A 33 -1.07 -0.92 -20.22
C ALA A 33 -0.85 0.51 -19.71
N ILE A 34 -0.88 1.49 -20.62
CA ILE A 34 -0.76 2.92 -20.27
C ILE A 34 -1.95 3.34 -19.40
N SER A 35 -3.16 2.91 -19.74
CA SER A 35 -4.36 3.18 -18.93
C SER A 35 -4.24 2.58 -17.53
N GLY A 36 -3.61 1.42 -17.38
CA GLY A 36 -3.32 0.78 -16.09
C GLY A 36 -2.45 1.66 -15.19
N ALA A 37 -1.38 2.24 -15.76
CA ALA A 37 -0.54 3.20 -15.05
C ALA A 37 -1.32 4.47 -14.67
N VAL A 38 -2.10 5.03 -15.59
CA VAL A 38 -2.90 6.24 -15.36
C VAL A 38 -3.95 6.01 -14.26
N GLY A 39 -4.66 4.87 -14.28
CA GLY A 39 -5.63 4.51 -13.24
C GLY A 39 -4.98 4.35 -11.87
N PHE A 40 -3.78 3.76 -11.83
CA PHE A 40 -3.03 3.59 -10.58
C PHE A 40 -2.65 4.95 -9.97
N PHE A 41 -2.15 5.87 -10.80
CA PHE A 41 -1.84 7.24 -10.37
C PHE A 41 -3.08 8.01 -9.94
N ALA A 42 -4.17 7.96 -10.70
CA ALA A 42 -5.42 8.65 -10.37
C ALA A 42 -5.98 8.18 -9.02
N MET A 43 -5.98 6.86 -8.79
CA MET A 43 -6.43 6.29 -7.51
C MET A 43 -5.57 6.77 -6.33
N HIS A 44 -4.24 6.67 -6.43
CA HIS A 44 -3.33 7.04 -5.33
C HIS A 44 -3.29 8.56 -5.09
N ALA A 45 -3.37 9.37 -6.15
CA ALA A 45 -3.48 10.83 -6.04
C ALA A 45 -4.79 11.23 -5.33
N THR A 46 -5.89 10.54 -5.65
CA THR A 46 -7.18 10.83 -5.01
C THR A 46 -7.20 10.44 -3.55
N ILE A 47 -6.63 9.28 -3.20
CA ILE A 47 -6.48 8.86 -1.81
C ILE A 47 -5.58 9.85 -1.05
N ASN A 48 -4.49 10.30 -1.65
CA ASN A 48 -3.64 11.33 -1.06
C ASN A 48 -4.39 12.64 -0.79
N ALA A 49 -5.18 13.11 -1.76
CA ALA A 49 -6.02 14.29 -1.59
C ALA A 49 -7.03 14.11 -0.44
N MET A 50 -7.68 12.94 -0.34
CA MET A 50 -8.59 12.63 0.76
C MET A 50 -7.88 12.58 2.12
N LEU A 51 -6.67 12.02 2.18
CA LEU A 51 -5.86 12.02 3.39
C LEU A 51 -5.46 13.44 3.82
N GLN A 52 -5.16 14.33 2.88
CA GLN A 52 -4.88 15.75 3.15
C GLN A 52 -6.11 16.47 3.70
N LEU A 53 -7.27 16.29 3.04
CA LEU A 53 -8.53 16.94 3.43
C LEU A 53 -9.00 16.53 4.83
N ASN A 54 -8.76 15.28 5.23
CA ASN A 54 -9.12 14.76 6.55
C ASN A 54 -8.02 14.96 7.61
N GLY A 55 -6.90 15.62 7.27
CA GLY A 55 -5.79 15.84 8.20
C GLY A 55 -5.05 14.57 8.65
N LEU A 56 -5.26 13.45 7.96
CA LEU A 56 -4.76 12.12 8.32
C LEU A 56 -3.28 11.90 7.94
N LEU A 57 -2.65 12.88 7.28
CA LEU A 57 -1.21 12.89 7.01
C LEU A 57 -0.37 13.38 8.20
N ALA A 58 -1.02 13.88 9.27
CA ALA A 58 -0.31 14.31 10.47
C ALA A 58 0.33 13.12 11.19
N PRO A 59 1.57 13.24 11.72
CA PRO A 59 2.21 12.18 12.49
C PRO A 59 1.34 11.77 13.68
N GLY A 60 0.89 10.50 13.69
CA GLY A 60 0.07 9.93 14.76
C GLY A 60 -1.45 9.95 14.52
N ALA A 61 -1.93 10.45 13.39
CA ALA A 61 -3.37 10.41 13.04
C ALA A 61 -3.85 9.01 12.61
N LEU A 62 -2.95 8.18 12.10
CA LEU A 62 -3.22 6.81 11.67
C LEU A 62 -2.21 5.83 12.30
N PRO A 63 -2.58 4.55 12.49
CA PRO A 63 -1.65 3.51 12.93
C PRO A 63 -0.44 3.39 12.00
N ASN A 64 0.75 3.16 12.57
CA ASN A 64 1.99 2.99 11.80
C ASN A 64 1.83 1.85 10.77
N GLY A 65 2.18 2.11 9.51
CA GLY A 65 2.09 1.13 8.41
C GLY A 65 0.77 1.14 7.61
N SER A 66 -0.23 1.91 8.01
CA SER A 66 -1.45 2.15 7.20
C SER A 66 -1.22 3.09 6.02
N LEU A 67 -0.22 3.96 6.14
CA LEU A 67 0.25 4.83 5.06
C LEU A 67 1.44 4.20 4.34
N GLY A 68 1.41 4.28 3.02
CA GLY A 68 2.39 3.77 2.09
C GLY A 68 2.79 4.81 1.07
N MET A 69 4.08 4.89 0.75
CA MET A 69 4.55 5.73 -0.35
C MET A 69 4.49 4.94 -1.66
N SER A 70 3.55 5.30 -2.53
CA SER A 70 3.38 4.69 -3.85
C SER A 70 3.80 5.67 -4.92
N VAL A 71 4.92 5.41 -5.60
CA VAL A 71 5.47 6.26 -6.67
C VAL A 71 5.62 7.75 -6.24
N GLY A 72 6.08 7.97 -5.00
CA GLY A 72 6.26 9.31 -4.44
C GLY A 72 5.00 9.98 -3.89
N ILE A 73 3.84 9.30 -3.93
CA ILE A 73 2.57 9.79 -3.39
C ILE A 73 2.26 9.06 -2.08
N ASN A 74 1.95 9.81 -1.01
CA ASN A 74 1.49 9.23 0.26
C ASN A 74 0.05 8.74 0.12
N SER A 75 -0.17 7.44 0.15
CA SER A 75 -1.48 6.80 -0.01
C SER A 75 -1.69 5.73 1.07
N LEU A 76 -2.83 5.06 1.05
CA LEU A 76 -3.06 3.88 1.88
C LEU A 76 -2.23 2.70 1.37
N GLN A 77 -1.67 1.91 2.30
CA GLN A 77 -0.82 0.75 2.00
C GLN A 77 -1.68 -0.44 1.52
N MET A 78 -2.10 -0.41 0.26
CA MET A 78 -2.88 -1.48 -0.37
C MET A 78 -2.03 -2.64 -0.90
N GLY A 79 -0.71 -2.44 -0.97
CA GLY A 79 0.20 -3.40 -1.59
C GLY A 79 -0.23 -3.76 -3.01
N VAL A 80 0.00 -5.01 -3.39
CA VAL A 80 -0.24 -5.50 -4.75
C VAL A 80 -1.73 -5.59 -5.09
N PHE A 81 -2.60 -5.70 -4.08
CA PHE A 81 -4.04 -5.73 -4.28
C PHE A 81 -4.58 -4.47 -4.96
N GLY A 82 -4.10 -3.29 -4.55
CA GLY A 82 -4.45 -2.04 -5.22
C GLY A 82 -4.04 -2.05 -6.70
N GLY A 83 -2.90 -2.67 -7.01
CA GLY A 83 -2.43 -2.86 -8.38
C GLY A 83 -3.32 -3.79 -9.20
N VAL A 84 -3.65 -4.97 -8.67
CA VAL A 84 -4.51 -5.96 -9.35
C VAL A 84 -5.92 -5.41 -9.57
N LEU A 85 -6.49 -4.75 -8.55
CA LEU A 85 -7.81 -4.12 -8.64
C LEU A 85 -7.84 -3.07 -9.76
N VAL A 86 -6.81 -2.21 -9.81
CA VAL A 86 -6.67 -1.24 -10.90
C VAL A 86 -6.56 -1.94 -12.25
N GLY A 87 -5.66 -2.92 -12.36
CA GLY A 87 -5.41 -3.62 -13.62
C GLY A 87 -6.65 -4.32 -14.19
N LEU A 88 -7.41 -5.02 -13.34
CA LEU A 88 -8.64 -5.69 -13.75
C LEU A 88 -9.73 -4.69 -14.15
N GLY A 89 -9.91 -3.62 -13.38
CA GLY A 89 -10.90 -2.60 -13.71
C GLY A 89 -10.54 -1.81 -14.98
N VAL A 90 -9.26 -1.52 -15.21
CA VAL A 90 -8.79 -0.93 -16.49
C VAL A 90 -9.05 -1.88 -17.65
N ALA A 91 -8.74 -3.17 -17.50
CA ALA A 91 -9.01 -4.13 -18.57
C ALA A 91 -10.50 -4.21 -18.93
N ALA A 92 -11.38 -4.17 -17.92
CA ALA A 92 -12.82 -4.15 -18.12
C ALA A 92 -13.27 -2.87 -18.85
N LEU A 93 -12.77 -1.69 -18.44
CA LEU A 93 -13.06 -0.41 -19.10
C LEU A 93 -12.53 -0.40 -20.54
N HIS A 94 -11.30 -0.85 -20.76
CA HIS A 94 -10.69 -0.93 -22.08
C HIS A 94 -11.52 -1.81 -23.02
N ASN A 95 -11.84 -3.04 -22.60
CA ASN A 95 -12.62 -3.97 -23.43
C ASN A 95 -14.02 -3.45 -23.76
N ARG A 96 -14.59 -2.56 -22.93
CA ARG A 96 -15.88 -1.92 -23.20
C ARG A 96 -15.78 -0.69 -24.10
N PHE A 97 -14.76 0.15 -23.93
CA PHE A 97 -14.71 1.49 -24.51
C PHE A 97 -13.73 1.67 -25.68
N TYR A 98 -12.90 0.68 -26.02
CA TYR A 98 -11.86 0.82 -27.06
C TYR A 98 -12.37 1.11 -28.48
N ARG A 99 -13.64 0.83 -28.78
CA ARG A 99 -14.29 1.10 -30.09
C ARG A 99 -15.42 2.14 -30.01
N ILE A 100 -15.43 2.97 -28.96
CA ILE A 100 -16.49 3.98 -28.83
C ILE A 100 -16.33 5.07 -29.89
N GLU A 101 -17.42 5.36 -30.61
CA GLU A 101 -17.50 6.46 -31.57
C GLU A 101 -18.26 7.61 -30.92
N LEU A 102 -17.59 8.75 -30.77
CA LEU A 102 -18.16 9.96 -30.16
C LEU A 102 -18.75 10.89 -31.23
N PRO A 103 -19.76 11.72 -30.89
CA PRO A 103 -20.33 12.71 -31.80
C PRO A 103 -19.26 13.63 -32.41
N ALA A 104 -19.53 14.21 -33.58
CA ALA A 104 -18.55 14.94 -34.40
C ALA A 104 -17.69 15.97 -33.63
N THR A 105 -18.24 16.62 -32.61
CA THR A 105 -17.53 17.60 -31.76
C THR A 105 -16.45 16.99 -30.85
N PHE A 106 -16.58 15.71 -30.47
CA PHE A 106 -15.65 14.98 -29.59
C PHE A 106 -14.95 13.80 -30.26
N SER A 107 -15.11 13.65 -31.58
CA SER A 107 -14.54 12.53 -32.37
C SER A 107 -13.01 12.40 -32.23
N PHE A 108 -12.31 13.50 -31.90
CA PHE A 108 -10.87 13.48 -31.59
C PHE A 108 -10.47 12.55 -30.43
N PHE A 109 -11.36 12.37 -29.46
CA PHE A 109 -11.16 11.49 -28.30
C PHE A 109 -11.75 10.10 -28.50
N GLY A 110 -12.31 9.79 -29.68
CA GLY A 110 -12.91 8.49 -29.98
C GLY A 110 -11.90 7.34 -29.98
N GLY A 111 -12.43 6.12 -29.85
CA GLY A 111 -11.65 4.89 -29.91
C GLY A 111 -10.67 4.71 -28.73
N THR A 112 -9.43 4.34 -29.03
CA THR A 112 -8.43 3.94 -28.04
C THR A 112 -7.97 5.07 -27.13
N ARG A 113 -8.00 6.31 -27.60
CA ARG A 113 -7.60 7.51 -26.83
C ARG A 113 -8.57 7.84 -25.71
N PHE A 114 -9.82 7.38 -25.81
CA PHE A 114 -10.83 7.56 -24.77
C PHE A 114 -10.49 6.76 -23.51
N VAL A 115 -9.81 5.62 -23.65
CA VAL A 115 -9.61 4.67 -22.55
C VAL A 115 -8.80 5.26 -21.38
N PRO A 116 -7.65 5.93 -21.60
CA PRO A 116 -6.94 6.58 -20.50
C PRO A 116 -7.78 7.66 -19.79
N ILE A 117 -8.60 8.40 -20.54
CA ILE A 117 -9.42 9.50 -20.01
C ILE A 117 -10.52 8.94 -19.09
N VAL A 118 -11.28 7.96 -19.58
CA VAL A 118 -12.36 7.36 -18.79
C VAL A 118 -11.80 6.61 -17.58
N THR A 119 -10.61 6.03 -17.72
CA THR A 119 -9.90 5.36 -16.64
C THR A 119 -9.53 6.34 -15.55
N ALA A 120 -8.88 7.47 -15.88
CA ALA A 120 -8.52 8.49 -14.90
C ALA A 120 -9.76 8.97 -14.11
N LEU A 121 -10.86 9.28 -14.81
CA LEU A 121 -12.10 9.73 -14.18
C LEU A 121 -12.71 8.66 -13.27
N THR A 122 -12.76 7.41 -13.73
CA THR A 122 -13.33 6.30 -12.95
C THR A 122 -12.51 6.04 -11.68
N TYR A 123 -11.17 6.10 -11.78
CA TYR A 123 -10.28 5.84 -10.65
C TYR A 123 -10.18 6.99 -9.65
N VAL A 124 -10.63 8.20 -9.99
CA VAL A 124 -10.95 9.22 -8.99
C VAL A 124 -12.08 8.73 -8.10
N GLY A 125 -13.21 8.29 -8.68
CA GLY A 125 -14.33 7.74 -7.91
C GLY A 125 -13.96 6.49 -7.10
N VAL A 126 -13.23 5.56 -7.70
CA VAL A 126 -12.74 4.35 -7.00
C VAL A 126 -11.77 4.71 -5.88
N GLY A 127 -10.90 5.71 -6.06
CA GLY A 127 -9.99 6.18 -5.01
C GLY A 127 -10.73 6.73 -3.79
N ILE A 128 -11.81 7.48 -4.01
CA ILE A 128 -12.69 7.97 -2.94
C ILE A 128 -13.34 6.80 -2.19
N LEU A 129 -13.88 5.82 -2.92
CA LEU A 129 -14.49 4.63 -2.31
C LEU A 129 -13.46 3.82 -1.50
N MET A 130 -12.27 3.64 -2.07
CA MET A 130 -11.20 2.86 -1.45
C MET A 130 -10.70 3.51 -0.16
N PHE A 131 -10.71 4.84 -0.07
CA PHE A 131 -10.37 5.55 1.16
C PHE A 131 -11.25 5.15 2.36
N TYR A 132 -12.54 4.88 2.13
CA TYR A 132 -13.46 4.43 3.18
C TYR A 132 -13.46 2.92 3.39
N ILE A 133 -13.34 2.15 2.31
CA ILE A 133 -13.42 0.68 2.37
C ILE A 133 -12.12 0.09 2.93
N TRP A 134 -10.97 0.60 2.50
CA TRP A 134 -9.68 -0.02 2.81
C TRP A 134 -9.35 -0.11 4.30
N PRO A 135 -9.62 0.90 5.16
CA PRO A 135 -9.39 0.79 6.60
C PRO A 135 -10.10 -0.42 7.23
N THR A 136 -11.33 -0.73 6.80
CA THR A 136 -12.07 -1.89 7.32
C THR A 136 -11.43 -3.23 6.91
N ILE A 137 -10.89 -3.32 5.69
CA ILE A 137 -10.17 -4.50 5.21
C ILE A 137 -8.86 -4.65 5.99
N GLN A 138 -8.16 -3.54 6.20
CA GLN A 138 -6.92 -3.50 6.96
C GLN A 138 -7.13 -3.96 8.42
N ASP A 139 -8.17 -3.48 9.09
CA ASP A 139 -8.55 -3.92 10.45
C ASP A 139 -8.87 -5.42 10.49
N GLY A 140 -9.56 -5.94 9.47
CA GLY A 140 -9.82 -7.37 9.32
C GLY A 140 -8.53 -8.21 9.25
N ILE A 141 -7.56 -7.76 8.45
CA ILE A 141 -6.24 -8.41 8.36
C ILE A 141 -5.52 -8.37 9.71
N MET A 142 -5.61 -7.24 10.44
CA MET A 142 -4.98 -7.11 11.76
C MET A 142 -5.61 -8.05 12.79
N HIS A 143 -6.93 -8.21 12.79
CA HIS A 143 -7.61 -9.15 13.68
C HIS A 143 -7.25 -10.60 13.38
N LEU A 144 -7.20 -10.97 12.10
CA LEU A 144 -6.73 -12.30 11.69
C LEU A 144 -5.29 -12.53 12.17
N GLY A 145 -4.43 -11.52 12.07
CA GLY A 145 -3.07 -11.62 12.60
C GLY A 145 -2.99 -11.78 14.11
N GLY A 146 -3.82 -11.05 14.86
CA GLY A 146 -3.94 -11.20 16.30
C GLY A 146 -4.43 -12.60 16.72
N LEU A 147 -5.39 -13.18 16.00
CA LEU A 147 -5.91 -14.53 16.27
C LEU A 147 -4.83 -15.59 16.03
N VAL A 148 -4.09 -15.47 14.93
CA VAL A 148 -2.98 -16.36 14.58
C VAL A 148 -1.86 -16.28 15.61
N ASN A 149 -1.53 -15.08 16.09
CA ASN A 149 -0.50 -14.90 17.13
C ASN A 149 -0.91 -15.54 18.47
N ARG A 150 -2.21 -15.53 18.82
CA ARG A 150 -2.73 -16.17 20.04
C ARG A 150 -2.80 -17.70 19.95
N ALA A 151 -2.80 -18.28 18.74
CA ALA A 151 -2.96 -19.71 18.51
C ALA A 151 -1.65 -20.54 18.68
N GLY A 152 -0.53 -19.90 19.04
CA GLY A 152 0.74 -20.59 19.34
C GLY A 152 1.26 -21.43 18.16
N TYR A 153 1.64 -22.70 18.41
CA TYR A 153 2.22 -23.59 17.39
C TYR A 153 1.28 -23.95 16.24
N ALA A 154 -0.03 -23.98 16.46
CA ALA A 154 -1.00 -24.14 15.37
C ALA A 154 -1.12 -22.84 14.55
N GLY A 155 -0.98 -21.70 15.21
CA GLY A 155 -0.95 -20.38 14.59
C GLY A 155 0.21 -20.21 13.62
N THR A 156 1.43 -20.64 13.97
CA THR A 156 2.59 -20.54 13.06
C THR A 156 2.44 -21.39 11.80
N PHE A 157 1.77 -22.55 11.89
CA PHE A 157 1.44 -23.37 10.73
C PHE A 157 0.41 -22.68 9.81
N ILE A 158 -0.68 -22.18 10.38
CA ILE A 158 -1.73 -21.47 9.62
C ILE A 158 -1.16 -20.18 9.01
N TYR A 159 -0.34 -19.45 9.76
CA TYR A 159 0.39 -18.27 9.29
C TYR A 159 1.20 -18.59 8.03
N GLY A 160 2.07 -19.61 8.08
CA GLY A 160 2.91 -19.97 6.94
C GLY A 160 2.10 -20.49 5.75
N PHE A 161 0.98 -21.17 5.99
CA PHE A 161 0.06 -21.60 4.93
C PHE A 161 -0.61 -20.40 4.24
N ILE A 162 -1.14 -19.45 5.01
CA ILE A 162 -1.77 -18.23 4.48
C ILE A 162 -0.73 -17.37 3.78
N GLU A 163 0.43 -17.14 4.39
CA GLU A 163 1.51 -16.36 3.79
C GLU A 163 1.90 -16.94 2.42
N ARG A 164 2.07 -18.26 2.30
CA ARG A 164 2.37 -18.93 1.03
C ARG A 164 1.23 -18.85 0.01
N ALA A 165 -0.03 -18.93 0.45
CA ALA A 165 -1.19 -18.77 -0.41
C ALA A 165 -1.33 -17.33 -0.94
N LEU A 166 -0.82 -16.33 -0.21
CA LEU A 166 -0.86 -14.91 -0.57
C LEU A 166 0.34 -14.46 -1.43
N ILE A 167 1.36 -15.31 -1.63
CA ILE A 167 2.48 -15.07 -2.54
C ILE A 167 2.01 -14.77 -3.99
N PRO A 168 1.17 -15.61 -4.64
CA PRO A 168 0.74 -15.37 -6.04
C PRO A 168 -0.08 -14.09 -6.21
N PHE A 169 -0.73 -13.61 -5.15
CA PHE A 169 -1.50 -12.36 -5.17
C PHE A 169 -0.67 -11.14 -4.76
N GLY A 170 0.61 -11.34 -4.38
CA GLY A 170 1.48 -10.29 -3.86
C GLY A 170 1.01 -9.67 -2.53
N LEU A 171 -0.03 -10.23 -1.92
CA LEU A 171 -0.65 -9.76 -0.69
C LEU A 171 0.15 -10.11 0.57
N HIS A 172 1.09 -11.05 0.44
CA HIS A 172 1.90 -11.53 1.57
C HIS A 172 2.65 -10.40 2.29
N HIS A 173 3.11 -9.36 1.57
CA HIS A 173 3.76 -8.19 2.19
C HIS A 173 2.86 -7.42 3.15
N VAL A 174 1.59 -7.24 2.82
CA VAL A 174 0.62 -6.58 3.70
C VAL A 174 0.27 -7.47 4.89
N PHE A 175 0.27 -8.79 4.67
CA PHE A 175 -0.05 -9.77 5.71
C PHE A 175 1.06 -9.90 6.76
N TYR A 176 2.34 -10.05 6.39
CA TYR A 176 3.41 -10.27 7.38
C TYR A 176 3.91 -8.98 8.06
N MET A 177 3.82 -7.82 7.39
CA MET A 177 4.33 -6.53 7.91
C MET A 177 3.83 -6.23 9.32
N PRO A 178 2.53 -6.47 9.60
CA PRO A 178 2.03 -6.63 10.94
C PRO A 178 2.95 -7.53 11.79
N PHE A 179 2.88 -8.85 11.71
CA PHE A 179 3.59 -9.78 12.61
C PHE A 179 5.07 -9.49 12.91
N TRP A 180 5.82 -8.85 12.00
CA TRP A 180 7.25 -8.54 12.18
C TRP A 180 7.57 -7.20 12.86
N GLN A 181 6.70 -6.19 12.77
CA GLN A 181 6.87 -4.94 13.52
C GLN A 181 6.09 -5.09 14.82
N PRO A 182 6.59 -4.99 16.05
CA PRO A 182 5.72 -5.13 17.22
C PRO A 182 4.79 -3.91 17.44
N ASP A 183 5.12 -2.78 16.80
CA ASP A 183 4.54 -1.46 17.09
C ASP A 183 3.17 -1.17 16.43
N TRP A 184 2.68 -2.03 15.52
CA TRP A 184 1.35 -1.89 14.89
C TRP A 184 0.23 -2.63 15.65
N ALA A 185 0.55 -3.67 16.43
CA ALA A 185 -0.43 -4.54 17.10
C ALA A 185 -0.65 -4.21 18.58
N ALA A 186 0.13 -3.28 19.15
CA ALA A 186 -0.04 -2.89 20.53
C ALA A 186 -1.09 -1.77 20.66
N PRO A 187 -2.25 -1.99 21.30
CA PRO A 187 -2.86 -0.88 22.02
C PRO A 187 -1.80 -0.40 23.03
N LYS A 188 -1.58 0.91 23.07
CA LYS A 188 -0.58 1.64 23.89
C LYS A 188 -0.50 1.15 25.36
N LEU A 189 0.10 0.00 25.61
CA LEU A 189 0.37 -0.53 26.95
C LEU A 189 1.88 -0.62 27.24
N LEU A 190 2.73 -0.31 26.25
CA LEU A 190 4.19 -0.29 26.41
C LEU A 190 4.82 1.10 26.17
N THR A 191 4.05 2.19 26.23
CA THR A 191 4.60 3.55 26.44
C THR A 191 5.13 3.74 27.87
N GLY A 192 5.24 2.67 28.68
CA GLY A 192 5.95 2.68 29.95
C GLY A 192 7.47 2.55 29.81
N SER A 193 7.98 1.76 28.86
CA SER A 193 9.41 1.41 28.82
C SER A 193 10.29 2.43 28.09
N GLN A 194 9.75 3.17 27.11
CA GLN A 194 10.52 4.23 26.42
C GLN A 194 10.66 5.52 27.27
N SER A 195 9.82 5.71 28.29
CA SER A 195 9.94 6.84 29.23
C SER A 195 11.11 6.68 30.21
N LEU A 196 11.49 5.44 30.51
CA LEU A 196 12.59 5.14 31.45
C LEU A 196 13.97 5.36 30.80
N ALA A 197 14.11 5.09 29.49
CA ALA A 197 15.33 5.38 28.75
C ALA A 197 15.62 6.89 28.60
N ARG A 198 14.58 7.74 28.68
CA ARG A 198 14.73 9.21 28.67
C ARG A 198 15.00 9.82 30.05
N ARG A 199 14.72 9.10 31.15
CA ARG A 199 15.01 9.57 32.52
C ARG A 199 16.42 9.22 33.00
N THR A 200 17.09 8.24 32.40
CA THR A 200 18.48 7.90 32.75
C THR A 200 19.51 8.79 32.06
N SER A 201 19.15 9.46 30.96
CA SER A 201 20.02 10.43 30.27
C SER A 201 20.04 11.83 30.90
N SER A 202 19.25 12.08 31.94
CA SER A 202 19.23 13.35 32.68
C SER A 202 19.93 13.27 34.04
N LEU A 203 20.72 12.21 34.29
CA LEU A 203 21.57 12.15 35.48
C LEU A 203 22.83 13.01 35.26
N PRO A 204 23.22 13.88 36.21
CA PRO A 204 24.42 14.71 36.07
C PRO A 204 25.67 13.84 35.89
N ASN A 205 26.53 14.18 34.92
CA ASN A 205 27.81 13.52 34.68
C ASN A 205 28.69 13.54 35.95
N TRP A 206 28.76 12.41 36.66
CA TRP A 206 29.80 12.19 37.66
C TRP A 206 31.14 11.97 36.94
N PRO A 207 32.21 12.76 37.21
CA PRO A 207 33.52 12.48 36.64
C PRO A 207 34.05 11.10 37.06
N ALA A 208 34.42 10.31 36.04
CA ALA A 208 35.05 9.00 36.19
C ALA A 208 36.38 9.13 36.97
N ARG A 209 36.50 8.43 38.11
CA ARG A 209 37.79 8.23 38.79
C ARG A 209 38.67 7.31 37.96
N THR A 210 39.85 7.79 37.59
CA THR A 210 40.93 6.97 37.01
C THR A 210 41.44 5.93 38.02
N PRO A 211 41.83 4.72 37.57
CA PRO A 211 42.44 3.74 38.47
C PRO A 211 43.90 4.14 38.74
N ARG A 212 44.23 4.43 40.01
CA ARG A 212 45.62 4.57 40.47
C ARG A 212 46.28 3.19 40.48
N SER A 213 47.39 3.07 39.76
CA SER A 213 48.37 2.01 39.93
C SER A 213 48.95 2.05 41.35
N PHE A 214 48.87 0.93 42.06
CA PHE A 214 49.67 0.69 43.25
C PHE A 214 50.93 -0.08 42.84
N ARG A 215 52.08 0.38 43.36
CA ARG A 215 53.34 -0.36 43.43
C ARG A 215 53.14 -1.69 44.15
#